data_AF-A0A517Y489-F1
#
_entry.id   AF-A0A517Y489-F1
#
_cell.length_a   1.000
_cell.length_b   1.000
_cell.length_c   1.000
_cell.angle_alpha   90.00
_cell.angle_beta   90.00
_cell.angle_gamma   90.00
#
_symmetry.space_group_name_H-M   'P 1'
#
loop_
_entity.id
_entity.type
_entity.pdbx_description
1 polymer ?
#
loop_
_entity_poly.entity_id
_entity_poly.type
_entity_poly.pdbx_seq_one_letter_code
_entity_poly.pdbx_strand_id
1 'polypeptide(L)'
;MEQVGNLCVGWRRVELGADWRKHLAEDYAARDKVRMPGEFDVATRQAAEFYRLQSQGEPGQAAAGKKYPDIATAVAAWGQPELRVAVQILVLANVPAAEICELLQVQEAILQVIENLYFDVRPMLTAAPWIVAKVINPEADAGRDDVAARLRAAYSYGPYVAKKLIEAKLRLPTEPAEQFADAAMLLHAKIVQATEMPLTSEQSIEFMKLAVEIRRDEKFLQLEREKLAFRMQRWAQRLELAQIQRSASPQNNERADEDRTAASAAAN
;
A
#
# COMPACT_ATOMS: atom_id res chain seq x y z
N MET A 1 -8.13 40.77 -5.03
CA MET A 1 -9.07 40.07 -4.11
C MET A 1 -8.82 38.56 -4.02
N GLU A 2 -8.12 37.92 -4.98
CA GLU A 2 -7.85 36.46 -4.97
C GLU A 2 -6.97 35.95 -3.81
N GLN A 3 -6.16 36.81 -3.16
CA GLN A 3 -5.28 36.36 -2.07
C GLN A 3 -6.01 35.97 -0.77
N VAL A 4 -7.23 36.50 -0.53
CA VAL A 4 -7.98 36.23 0.71
C VAL A 4 -8.65 34.85 0.67
N GLY A 5 -9.14 34.42 -0.50
CA GLY A 5 -9.79 33.10 -0.66
C GLY A 5 -8.83 31.92 -0.42
N ASN A 6 -7.58 32.04 -0.87
CA ASN A 6 -6.57 30.97 -0.70
C ASN A 6 -6.19 30.72 0.77
N LEU A 7 -6.21 31.75 1.62
CA LEU A 7 -5.89 31.63 3.04
C LEU A 7 -6.97 30.83 3.81
N CYS A 8 -8.24 30.99 3.44
CA CYS A 8 -9.34 30.25 4.06
C CYS A 8 -9.29 28.75 3.76
N VAL A 9 -8.94 28.37 2.53
CA VAL A 9 -8.86 26.96 2.12
C VAL A 9 -7.70 26.25 2.81
N GLY A 10 -6.52 26.87 2.86
CA GLY A 10 -5.34 26.29 3.49
C GLY A 10 -5.54 26.03 4.98
N TRP A 11 -6.16 26.97 5.71
CA TRP A 11 -6.39 26.83 7.14
C TRP A 11 -7.38 25.69 7.47
N ARG A 12 -8.47 25.57 6.70
CA ARG A 12 -9.47 24.51 6.87
C ARG A 12 -8.89 23.11 6.69
N ARG A 13 -8.00 22.93 5.71
CA ARG A 13 -7.29 21.65 5.51
C ARG A 13 -6.42 21.29 6.72
N VAL A 14 -5.71 22.27 7.28
CA VAL A 14 -4.86 22.04 8.46
C VAL A 14 -5.70 21.64 9.67
N GLU A 15 -6.84 22.29 9.87
CA GLU A 15 -7.72 22.06 11.01
C GLU A 15 -8.51 20.75 10.90
N LEU A 16 -9.22 20.55 9.78
CA LEU A 16 -10.20 19.47 9.61
C LEU A 16 -9.59 18.14 9.13
N GLY A 17 -8.38 18.16 8.58
CA GLY A 17 -7.70 16.93 8.14
C GLY A 17 -7.98 16.56 6.68
N ALA A 18 -7.93 15.27 6.36
CA ALA A 18 -7.99 14.75 4.99
C ALA A 18 -9.35 14.90 4.31
N ASP A 19 -10.44 14.93 5.08
CA ASP A 19 -11.83 15.02 4.60
C ASP A 19 -12.40 16.44 4.77
N TRP A 20 -11.55 17.46 4.86
CA TRP A 20 -11.95 18.85 5.07
C TRP A 20 -12.99 19.34 4.04
N ARG A 21 -12.91 18.89 2.78
CA ARG A 21 -13.90 19.24 1.73
C ARG A 21 -15.26 18.65 2.02
N LYS A 22 -15.33 17.39 2.47
CA LYS A 22 -16.58 16.76 2.90
C LYS A 22 -17.20 17.53 4.05
N HIS A 23 -16.44 17.80 5.11
CA HIS A 23 -16.93 18.54 6.27
C HIS A 23 -17.48 19.91 5.87
N LEU A 24 -16.76 20.63 5.01
CA LEU A 24 -17.22 21.92 4.49
C LEU A 24 -18.51 21.77 3.64
N ALA A 25 -18.59 20.75 2.79
CA ALA A 25 -19.77 20.49 1.99
C ALA A 25 -21.01 20.18 2.86
N GLU A 26 -20.85 19.38 3.90
CA GLU A 26 -21.90 19.05 4.87
C GLU A 26 -22.36 20.29 5.65
N ASP A 27 -21.43 21.12 6.13
CA ASP A 27 -21.72 22.38 6.83
C ASP A 27 -22.57 23.35 5.99
N TYR A 28 -22.28 23.45 4.68
CA TYR A 28 -23.05 24.30 3.76
C TYR A 28 -24.36 23.66 3.31
N ALA A 29 -24.42 22.33 3.25
CA ALA A 29 -25.67 21.61 2.99
C ALA A 29 -26.68 21.84 4.11
N ALA A 30 -26.22 21.85 5.37
CA ALA A 30 -27.05 22.12 6.55
C ALA A 30 -27.58 23.57 6.63
N ARG A 31 -26.93 24.52 5.93
CA ARG A 31 -27.34 25.93 5.90
C ARG A 31 -28.22 26.21 4.68
N ASP A 32 -29.52 25.96 4.83
CA ASP A 32 -30.53 26.01 3.76
C ASP A 32 -30.49 27.29 2.89
N LYS A 33 -30.11 28.45 3.48
CA LYS A 33 -30.10 29.76 2.79
C LYS A 33 -28.72 30.27 2.40
N VAL A 34 -27.64 29.57 2.74
CA VAL A 34 -26.28 30.05 2.48
C VAL A 34 -25.73 29.36 1.24
N ARG A 35 -25.49 30.16 0.18
CA ARG A 35 -24.79 29.67 -1.00
C ARG A 35 -23.30 29.57 -0.69
N MET A 36 -22.69 28.45 -1.06
CA MET A 36 -21.24 28.31 -1.01
C MET A 36 -20.59 29.35 -1.94
N PRO A 37 -19.63 30.16 -1.47
CA PRO A 37 -18.89 31.12 -2.29
C PRO A 37 -18.34 30.49 -3.57
N GLY A 38 -18.31 31.28 -4.64
CA GLY A 38 -17.80 30.82 -5.95
C GLY A 38 -16.30 30.49 -5.96
N GLU A 39 -15.56 30.97 -4.96
CA GLU A 39 -14.12 30.75 -4.77
C GLU A 39 -13.77 29.31 -4.36
N PHE A 40 -14.74 28.54 -3.85
CA PHE A 40 -14.53 27.14 -3.56
C PHE A 40 -14.50 26.30 -4.85
N ASP A 41 -13.71 25.22 -4.82
CA ASP A 41 -13.60 24.32 -5.95
C ASP A 41 -14.95 23.70 -6.35
N VAL A 42 -15.04 23.29 -7.62
CA VAL A 42 -16.28 22.77 -8.21
C VAL A 42 -16.75 21.51 -7.48
N ALA A 43 -15.83 20.63 -7.08
CA ALA A 43 -16.16 19.37 -6.43
C ALA A 43 -16.84 19.60 -5.07
N THR A 44 -16.30 20.50 -4.24
CA THR A 44 -16.89 20.86 -2.93
C THR A 44 -18.29 21.45 -3.09
N ARG A 45 -18.49 22.32 -4.08
CA ARG A 45 -19.81 22.93 -4.35
C ARG A 45 -20.83 21.90 -4.81
N GLN A 46 -20.44 21.00 -5.71
CA GLN A 46 -21.31 19.90 -6.16
C GLN A 46 -21.65 18.96 -5.00
N ALA A 47 -20.68 18.65 -4.14
CA ALA A 47 -20.92 17.83 -2.94
C ALA A 47 -21.90 18.50 -1.96
N ALA A 48 -21.78 19.81 -1.73
CA ALA A 48 -22.72 20.54 -0.87
C ALA A 48 -24.16 20.50 -1.42
N GLU A 49 -24.32 20.64 -2.73
CA GLU A 49 -25.63 20.53 -3.37
C GLU A 49 -26.17 19.09 -3.33
N PHE A 50 -25.31 18.10 -3.54
CA PHE A 50 -25.64 16.68 -3.38
C PHE A 50 -26.16 16.36 -1.97
N TYR A 51 -25.43 16.75 -0.92
CA TYR A 51 -25.85 16.52 0.47
C TYR A 51 -27.13 17.27 0.83
N ARG A 52 -27.32 18.48 0.28
CA ARG A 52 -28.58 19.22 0.47
C ARG A 52 -29.76 18.48 -0.12
N LEU A 53 -29.64 17.95 -1.34
CA LEU A 53 -30.68 17.13 -1.95
C LEU A 53 -30.93 15.86 -1.12
N GLN A 54 -29.89 15.16 -0.66
CA GLN A 54 -30.06 13.98 0.21
C GLN A 54 -30.83 14.26 1.50
N SER A 55 -30.68 15.46 2.08
CA SER A 55 -31.38 15.84 3.33
C SER A 55 -32.91 15.94 3.19
N GLN A 56 -33.45 15.93 1.95
CA GLN A 56 -34.88 16.00 1.66
C GLN A 56 -35.59 14.62 1.70
N GLY A 57 -34.92 13.58 2.20
CA GLY A 57 -35.46 12.22 2.29
C GLY A 57 -35.33 11.42 0.98
N GLU A 58 -36.12 10.35 0.83
CA GLU A 58 -36.03 9.45 -0.34
C GLU A 58 -36.16 10.16 -1.70
N PRO A 59 -37.11 11.10 -1.91
CA PRO A 59 -37.21 11.83 -3.19
C PRO A 59 -35.94 12.62 -3.49
N GLY A 60 -35.35 13.21 -2.45
CA GLY A 60 -34.10 13.96 -2.52
C GLY A 60 -32.90 13.08 -2.84
N GLN A 61 -32.82 11.89 -2.24
CA GLN A 61 -31.76 10.90 -2.54
C GLN A 61 -31.80 10.45 -4.01
N ALA A 62 -32.98 10.16 -4.55
CA ALA A 62 -33.13 9.79 -5.96
C ALA A 62 -32.74 10.95 -6.90
N ALA A 63 -33.16 12.18 -6.58
CA ALA A 63 -32.78 13.37 -7.34
C ALA A 63 -31.26 13.64 -7.28
N ALA A 64 -30.65 13.49 -6.11
CA ALA A 64 -29.22 13.64 -5.89
C ALA A 64 -28.42 12.63 -6.72
N GLY A 65 -28.82 11.35 -6.69
CA GLY A 65 -28.18 10.29 -7.48
C GLY A 65 -28.29 10.50 -8.98
N LYS A 66 -29.43 11.03 -9.46
CA LYS A 66 -29.60 11.36 -10.88
C LYS A 66 -28.75 12.56 -11.31
N LYS A 67 -28.59 13.56 -10.43
CA LYS A 67 -27.87 14.80 -10.75
C LYS A 67 -26.36 14.67 -10.59
N TYR A 68 -25.89 13.91 -9.61
CA TYR A 68 -24.47 13.70 -9.29
C TYR A 68 -24.15 12.20 -9.15
N PRO A 69 -24.23 11.43 -10.24
CA PRO A 69 -24.06 9.97 -10.19
C PRO A 69 -22.68 9.56 -9.65
N ASP A 70 -21.62 10.30 -10.00
CA ASP A 70 -20.25 9.99 -9.55
C ASP A 70 -20.09 10.23 -8.05
N ILE A 71 -20.67 11.30 -7.51
CA ILE A 71 -20.65 11.58 -6.07
C ILE A 71 -21.45 10.53 -5.32
N ALA A 72 -22.65 10.16 -5.80
CA ALA A 72 -23.47 9.12 -5.19
C ALA A 72 -22.73 7.77 -5.14
N THR A 73 -22.07 7.40 -6.23
CA THR A 73 -21.28 6.17 -6.32
C THR A 73 -20.06 6.23 -5.41
N ALA A 74 -19.37 7.36 -5.34
CA ALA A 74 -18.26 7.58 -4.42
C ALA A 74 -18.68 7.51 -2.95
N VAL A 75 -19.85 8.05 -2.57
CA VAL A 75 -20.43 7.94 -1.23
C VAL A 75 -20.67 6.47 -0.88
N ALA A 76 -21.29 5.71 -1.79
CA ALA A 76 -21.57 4.30 -1.59
C ALA A 76 -20.29 3.47 -1.46
N ALA A 77 -19.29 3.74 -2.31
CA ALA A 77 -17.98 3.11 -2.26
C ALA A 77 -17.23 3.42 -0.96
N TRP A 78 -17.20 4.70 -0.55
CA TRP A 78 -16.54 5.13 0.69
C TRP A 78 -17.20 4.57 1.96
N GLY A 79 -18.51 4.30 1.89
CA GLY A 79 -19.26 3.61 2.93
C GLY A 79 -18.73 2.21 3.24
N GLN A 80 -18.10 1.53 2.27
CA GLN A 80 -17.52 0.20 2.44
C GLN A 80 -16.21 0.28 3.25
N PRO A 81 -16.13 -0.25 4.49
CA PRO A 81 -14.96 -0.06 5.35
C PRO A 81 -13.67 -0.60 4.77
N GLU A 82 -13.71 -1.76 4.12
CA GLU A 82 -12.53 -2.40 3.54
C GLU A 82 -11.95 -1.61 2.37
N LEU A 83 -12.82 -1.15 1.45
CA LEU A 83 -12.41 -0.34 0.31
C LEU A 83 -11.83 1.00 0.77
N ARG A 84 -12.47 1.66 1.74
CA ARG A 84 -11.99 2.90 2.34
C ARG A 84 -10.58 2.74 2.91
N VAL A 85 -10.34 1.73 3.73
CA VAL A 85 -9.01 1.47 4.29
C VAL A 85 -7.99 1.19 3.18
N ALA A 86 -8.37 0.42 2.15
CA ALA A 86 -7.49 0.12 1.02
C ALA A 86 -7.09 1.37 0.23
N VAL A 87 -8.06 2.23 -0.10
CA VAL A 87 -7.80 3.52 -0.78
C VAL A 87 -6.91 4.41 0.09
N GLN A 88 -7.20 4.52 1.39
CA GLN A 88 -6.39 5.34 2.30
C GLN A 88 -4.93 4.87 2.33
N ILE A 89 -4.69 3.55 2.44
CA ILE A 89 -3.35 2.95 2.41
C ILE A 89 -2.60 3.29 1.12
N LEU A 90 -3.24 3.10 -0.04
CA LEU A 90 -2.59 3.27 -1.34
C LEU A 90 -2.33 4.75 -1.67
N VAL A 91 -3.28 5.64 -1.36
CA VAL A 91 -3.11 7.09 -1.59
C VAL A 91 -2.03 7.66 -0.66
N LEU A 92 -1.99 7.23 0.61
CA LEU A 92 -0.99 7.66 1.58
C LEU A 92 0.42 7.23 1.20
N ALA A 93 0.56 6.07 0.57
CA ALA A 93 1.80 5.58 0.01
C ALA A 93 2.18 6.22 -1.33
N ASN A 94 1.40 7.20 -1.81
CA ASN A 94 1.58 7.88 -3.10
C ASN A 94 1.54 6.94 -4.32
N VAL A 95 0.69 5.90 -4.29
CA VAL A 95 0.46 5.04 -5.46
C VAL A 95 -0.28 5.85 -6.54
N PRO A 96 0.08 5.75 -7.83
CA PRO A 96 -0.64 6.42 -8.92
C PRO A 96 -2.11 6.00 -9.02
N ALA A 97 -3.01 6.93 -9.34
CA ALA A 97 -4.46 6.67 -9.41
C ALA A 97 -4.83 5.53 -10.37
N ALA A 98 -4.16 5.43 -11.53
CA ALA A 98 -4.38 4.35 -12.49
C ALA A 98 -4.13 2.96 -11.89
N GLU A 99 -3.05 2.81 -11.11
CA GLU A 99 -2.71 1.54 -10.45
C GLU A 99 -3.68 1.20 -9.32
N ILE A 100 -4.19 2.22 -8.61
CA ILE A 100 -5.23 2.03 -7.58
C ILE A 100 -6.53 1.53 -8.24
N CYS A 101 -6.92 2.12 -9.37
CA CYS A 101 -8.10 1.72 -10.12
C CYS A 101 -8.00 0.27 -10.60
N GLU A 102 -6.85 -0.13 -11.13
CA GLU A 102 -6.59 -1.51 -11.56
C GLU A 102 -6.62 -2.49 -10.36
N LEU A 103 -5.94 -2.14 -9.26
CA LEU A 103 -5.83 -3.03 -8.11
C LEU A 103 -7.18 -3.23 -7.39
N LEU A 104 -7.99 -2.17 -7.27
CA LEU A 104 -9.26 -2.20 -6.54
C LEU A 104 -10.49 -2.38 -7.43
N GLN A 105 -10.30 -2.41 -8.76
CA GLN A 105 -11.38 -2.48 -9.75
C GLN A 105 -12.40 -1.33 -9.59
N VAL A 106 -11.90 -0.13 -9.29
CA VAL A 106 -12.69 1.09 -9.13
C VAL A 106 -12.50 1.98 -10.36
N GLN A 107 -13.57 2.63 -10.81
CA GLN A 107 -13.50 3.59 -11.92
C GLN A 107 -12.71 4.85 -11.52
N GLU A 108 -11.89 5.37 -12.44
CA GLU A 108 -11.02 6.52 -12.19
C GLU A 108 -11.78 7.78 -11.74
N ALA A 109 -12.93 8.07 -12.36
CA ALA A 109 -13.78 9.20 -11.97
C ALA A 109 -14.25 9.09 -10.51
N ILE A 110 -14.60 7.87 -10.06
CA ILE A 110 -15.04 7.62 -8.69
C ILE A 110 -13.88 7.75 -7.71
N LEU A 111 -12.72 7.19 -8.04
CA LEU A 111 -11.51 7.35 -7.23
C LEU A 111 -11.13 8.83 -7.09
N GLN A 112 -11.20 9.60 -8.17
CA GLN A 112 -10.89 11.03 -8.15
C GLN A 112 -11.86 11.81 -7.23
N VAL A 113 -13.15 11.48 -7.23
CA VAL A 113 -14.11 12.06 -6.27
C VAL A 113 -13.77 11.66 -4.84
N ILE A 114 -13.42 10.39 -4.62
CA ILE A 114 -13.01 9.88 -3.29
C ILE A 114 -11.79 10.65 -2.77
N GLU A 115 -10.72 10.71 -3.54
CA GLU A 115 -9.49 11.42 -3.17
C GLU A 115 -9.74 12.90 -2.92
N ASN A 116 -10.49 13.57 -3.81
CA ASN A 116 -10.72 15.00 -3.66
C ASN A 116 -11.61 15.33 -2.45
N LEU A 117 -12.70 14.59 -2.24
CA LEU A 117 -13.75 14.94 -1.27
C LEU A 117 -13.50 14.35 0.11
N TYR A 118 -13.04 13.10 0.19
CA TYR A 118 -12.95 12.33 1.42
C TYR A 118 -11.53 12.09 1.91
N PHE A 119 -10.52 12.21 1.05
CA PHE A 119 -9.14 11.87 1.42
C PHE A 119 -8.08 12.69 0.68
N ASP A 120 -8.18 14.02 0.79
CA ASP A 120 -7.28 14.99 0.15
C ASP A 120 -5.94 15.09 0.88
N VAL A 121 -5.10 14.07 0.70
CA VAL A 121 -3.81 13.97 1.39
C VAL A 121 -2.61 14.20 0.47
N ARG A 122 -2.74 14.00 -0.85
CA ARG A 122 -1.60 14.09 -1.79
C ARG A 122 -0.81 15.39 -1.69
N PRO A 123 -1.46 16.57 -1.59
CA PRO A 123 -0.72 17.84 -1.45
C PRO A 123 0.04 17.97 -0.13
N MET A 124 -0.27 17.13 0.87
CA MET A 124 0.27 17.20 2.24
C MET A 124 1.19 16.02 2.57
N LEU A 125 1.51 15.13 1.61
CA LEU A 125 2.33 13.95 1.88
C LEU A 125 3.74 14.29 2.40
N THR A 126 4.28 15.46 2.06
CA THR A 126 5.57 15.95 2.57
C THR A 126 5.49 16.50 3.99
N ALA A 127 4.30 16.81 4.49
CA ALA A 127 4.07 17.32 5.84
C ALA A 127 3.87 16.17 6.83
N ALA A 128 4.93 15.42 7.12
CA ALA A 128 4.88 14.23 7.99
C ALA A 128 4.17 14.46 9.34
N PRO A 129 4.39 15.57 10.08
CA PRO A 129 3.65 15.82 11.32
C PRO A 129 2.14 15.95 11.11
N TRP A 130 1.70 16.54 9.99
CA TRP A 130 0.28 16.67 9.66
C TRP A 130 -0.33 15.31 9.32
N ILE A 131 0.35 14.48 8.52
CA ILE A 131 -0.11 13.13 8.18
C ILE A 131 -0.30 12.29 9.45
N VAL A 132 0.69 12.28 10.33
CA VAL A 132 0.59 11.54 11.60
C VAL A 132 -0.58 12.06 12.44
N ALA A 133 -0.67 13.38 12.64
CA ALA A 133 -1.67 13.97 13.52
C ALA A 133 -3.12 13.93 12.98
N LYS A 134 -3.31 13.99 11.66
CA LYS A 134 -4.64 14.16 11.03
C LYS A 134 -5.15 12.96 10.25
N VAL A 135 -4.30 11.97 9.99
CA VAL A 135 -4.69 10.76 9.26
C VAL A 135 -4.46 9.51 10.10
N ILE A 136 -3.26 9.36 10.68
CA ILE A 136 -2.89 8.12 11.38
C ILE A 136 -3.42 8.09 12.81
N ASN A 137 -3.13 9.12 13.61
CA ASN A 137 -3.53 9.16 15.03
C ASN A 137 -5.05 9.10 15.23
N PRO A 138 -5.91 9.77 14.44
CA PRO A 138 -7.36 9.65 14.60
C PRO A 138 -7.89 8.21 14.47
N GLU A 139 -7.22 7.36 13.67
CA GLU A 139 -7.57 5.94 13.57
C GLU A 139 -7.19 5.18 14.84
N ALA A 140 -6.02 5.46 15.42
CA ALA A 140 -5.59 4.89 16.69
C ALA A 140 -6.46 5.37 17.87
N ASP A 141 -6.76 6.68 17.93
CA ASP A 141 -7.62 7.29 18.95
C ASP A 141 -9.05 6.72 18.90
N ALA A 142 -9.49 6.27 17.72
CA ALA A 142 -10.75 5.56 17.52
C ALA A 142 -10.70 4.06 17.88
N GLY A 143 -9.58 3.57 18.43
CA GLY A 143 -9.36 2.16 18.78
C GLY A 143 -9.11 1.24 17.58
N ARG A 144 -8.78 1.80 16.40
CA ARG A 144 -8.47 1.06 15.17
C ARG A 144 -6.96 0.98 14.95
N ASP A 145 -6.25 0.47 15.95
CA ASP A 145 -4.78 0.40 15.97
C ASP A 145 -4.21 -0.38 14.78
N ASP A 146 -4.92 -1.41 14.30
CA ASP A 146 -4.47 -2.20 13.15
C ASP A 146 -4.50 -1.38 11.85
N VAL A 147 -5.48 -0.49 11.69
CA VAL A 147 -5.58 0.41 10.54
C VAL A 147 -4.49 1.48 10.64
N ALA A 148 -4.32 2.10 11.82
CA ALA A 148 -3.29 3.10 12.05
C ALA A 148 -1.88 2.55 11.76
N ALA A 149 -1.57 1.33 12.23
CA ALA A 149 -0.29 0.68 11.96
C ALA A 149 -0.06 0.43 10.46
N ARG A 150 -1.10 0.00 9.71
CA ARG A 150 -1.00 -0.18 8.26
C ARG A 150 -0.82 1.12 7.52
N LEU A 151 -1.54 2.18 7.90
CA LEU A 151 -1.37 3.52 7.32
C LEU A 151 0.04 4.05 7.57
N ARG A 152 0.56 3.88 8.78
CA ARG A 152 1.94 4.25 9.12
C ARG A 152 2.97 3.47 8.29
N ALA A 153 2.82 2.14 8.19
CA ALA A 153 3.69 1.32 7.36
C ALA A 153 3.65 1.74 5.88
N ALA A 154 2.46 1.97 5.33
CA ALA A 154 2.27 2.42 3.95
C ALA A 154 2.95 3.78 3.69
N TYR A 155 2.79 4.73 4.62
CA TYR A 155 3.43 6.04 4.53
C TYR A 155 4.96 5.97 4.61
N SER A 156 5.50 5.18 5.54
CA SER A 156 6.96 5.09 5.76
C SER A 156 7.71 4.29 4.70
N TYR A 157 7.10 3.22 4.18
CA TYR A 157 7.77 2.29 3.27
C TYR A 157 7.32 2.44 1.80
N GLY A 158 6.32 3.27 1.53
CA GLY A 158 5.94 3.69 0.18
C GLY A 158 5.10 2.68 -0.62
N PRO A 159 4.98 2.90 -1.95
CA PRO A 159 4.02 2.21 -2.82
C PRO A 159 4.10 0.68 -2.79
N TYR A 160 5.32 0.13 -2.74
CA TYR A 160 5.55 -1.31 -2.81
C TYR A 160 4.92 -2.04 -1.61
N VAL A 161 5.21 -1.55 -0.39
CA VAL A 161 4.66 -2.14 0.83
C VAL A 161 3.15 -1.95 0.91
N ALA A 162 2.63 -0.79 0.50
CA ALA A 162 1.19 -0.55 0.47
C ALA A 162 0.45 -1.54 -0.43
N LYS A 163 0.91 -1.77 -1.66
CA LYS A 163 0.32 -2.77 -2.56
C LYS A 163 0.34 -4.16 -1.94
N LYS A 164 1.47 -4.56 -1.36
CA LYS A 164 1.61 -5.86 -0.71
C LYS A 164 0.71 -6.03 0.52
N LEU A 165 0.50 -4.97 1.31
CA LEU A 165 -0.46 -4.99 2.44
C LEU A 165 -1.90 -5.23 1.97
N ILE A 166 -2.27 -4.73 0.80
CA ILE A 166 -3.59 -4.96 0.19
C ILE A 166 -3.66 -6.36 -0.43
N GLU A 167 -2.65 -6.76 -1.19
CA GLU A 167 -2.58 -8.09 -1.81
C GLU A 167 -2.63 -9.22 -0.77
N ALA A 168 -1.91 -9.10 0.34
CA ALA A 168 -1.89 -10.09 1.42
C ALA A 168 -3.27 -10.29 2.09
N LYS A 169 -4.18 -9.32 1.96
CA LYS A 169 -5.59 -9.47 2.40
C LYS A 169 -6.49 -10.04 1.31
N LEU A 170 -6.25 -9.68 0.06
CA LEU A 170 -7.11 -10.05 -1.07
C LEU A 170 -6.78 -11.43 -1.65
N ARG A 171 -5.54 -11.90 -1.52
CA ARG A 171 -5.09 -13.18 -2.10
C ARG A 171 -4.94 -14.24 -1.03
N LEU A 172 -5.37 -15.46 -1.36
CA LEU A 172 -4.82 -16.67 -0.77
C LEU A 172 -3.50 -16.93 -1.52
N PRO A 173 -2.32 -16.79 -0.89
CA PRO A 173 -1.08 -16.95 -1.62
C PRO A 173 -0.95 -18.42 -2.02
N THR A 174 -0.85 -18.68 -3.32
CA THR A 174 -0.79 -20.06 -3.86
C THR A 174 0.59 -20.66 -3.75
N GLU A 175 1.64 -19.83 -3.74
CA GLU A 175 3.02 -20.30 -3.58
C GLU A 175 3.53 -20.14 -2.13
N PRO A 176 4.21 -21.15 -1.55
CA PRO A 176 4.74 -21.06 -0.19
C PRO A 176 5.68 -19.87 0.04
N ALA A 177 6.48 -19.49 -0.96
CA ALA A 177 7.40 -18.35 -0.86
C ALA A 177 6.66 -17.02 -0.67
N GLU A 178 5.53 -16.84 -1.36
CA GLU A 178 4.66 -15.67 -1.22
C GLU A 178 3.99 -15.64 0.15
N GLN A 179 3.51 -16.80 0.65
CA GLN A 179 2.94 -16.92 2.00
C GLN A 179 3.93 -16.44 3.08
N PHE A 180 5.21 -16.82 2.95
CA PHE A 180 6.25 -16.36 3.88
C PHE A 180 6.52 -14.86 3.79
N ALA A 181 6.53 -14.29 2.60
CA ALA A 181 6.73 -12.86 2.41
C ALA A 181 5.57 -12.04 3.01
N ASP A 182 4.34 -12.47 2.75
CA ASP A 182 3.12 -11.84 3.29
C ASP A 182 3.07 -11.96 4.82
N ALA A 183 3.38 -13.14 5.36
CA ALA A 183 3.46 -13.36 6.80
C ALA A 183 4.53 -12.48 7.47
N ALA A 184 5.70 -12.33 6.86
CA ALA A 184 6.77 -11.48 7.36
C ALA A 184 6.35 -9.99 7.37
N MET A 185 5.67 -9.53 6.33
CA MET A 185 5.13 -8.17 6.28
C MET A 185 4.06 -7.91 7.34
N LEU A 186 3.12 -8.84 7.50
CA LEU A 186 2.09 -8.74 8.53
C LEU A 186 2.68 -8.77 9.94
N LEU A 187 3.73 -9.58 10.16
CA LEU A 187 4.48 -9.59 11.41
C LEU A 187 5.14 -8.23 11.67
N HIS A 188 5.78 -7.63 10.67
CA HIS A 188 6.41 -6.32 10.80
C HIS A 188 5.38 -5.23 11.17
N ALA A 189 4.21 -5.23 10.52
CA ALA A 189 3.12 -4.32 10.87
C ALA A 189 2.66 -4.50 12.33
N LYS A 190 2.58 -5.74 12.82
CA LYS A 190 2.25 -6.04 14.23
C LYS A 190 3.35 -5.60 15.21
N ILE A 191 4.63 -5.70 14.82
CA ILE A 191 5.74 -5.22 15.66
C ILE A 191 5.66 -3.70 15.80
N VAL A 192 5.42 -2.97 14.70
CA VAL A 192 5.22 -1.50 14.74
C VAL A 192 4.05 -1.15 15.65
N GLN A 193 2.91 -1.82 15.49
CA GLN A 193 1.75 -1.64 16.37
C GLN A 193 2.12 -1.85 17.85
N ALA A 194 2.84 -2.93 18.17
CA ALA A 194 3.22 -3.25 19.54
C ALA A 194 4.24 -2.26 20.15
N THR A 195 5.11 -1.64 19.33
CA THR A 195 6.04 -0.61 19.83
C THR A 195 5.36 0.70 20.23
N GLU A 196 4.15 0.95 19.75
CA GLU A 196 3.44 2.22 19.94
C GLU A 196 2.36 2.14 21.00
N MET A 197 1.94 0.93 21.38
CA MET A 197 1.04 0.77 22.50
C MET A 197 1.74 1.21 23.80
N PRO A 198 1.06 1.96 24.68
CA PRO A 198 1.60 2.28 26.00
C PRO A 198 1.68 0.98 26.81
N LEU A 199 2.86 0.36 26.81
CA LEU A 199 3.11 -0.85 27.56
C LEU A 199 3.29 -0.50 29.05
N THR A 200 2.66 -1.30 29.91
CA THR A 200 3.03 -1.30 31.33
C THR A 200 4.49 -1.75 31.49
N SER A 201 5.11 -1.45 32.64
CA SER A 201 6.50 -1.85 32.91
C SER A 201 6.74 -3.36 32.75
N GLU A 202 5.75 -4.18 33.09
CA GLU A 202 5.81 -5.64 32.95
C GLU A 202 5.71 -6.08 31.48
N GLN A 203 4.73 -5.54 30.74
CA GLN A 203 4.57 -5.79 29.31
C GLN A 203 5.76 -5.29 28.48
N SER A 204 6.43 -4.22 28.90
CA SER A 204 7.63 -3.70 28.25
C SER A 204 8.78 -4.70 28.30
N ILE A 205 8.97 -5.37 29.44
CA ILE A 205 10.00 -6.41 29.60
C ILE A 205 9.68 -7.62 28.71
N GLU A 206 8.42 -8.06 28.69
CA GLU A 206 7.99 -9.17 27.81
C GLU A 206 8.15 -8.83 26.33
N PHE A 207 7.76 -7.61 25.93
CA PHE A 207 7.95 -7.13 24.57
C PHE A 207 9.43 -7.07 24.19
N MET A 208 10.30 -6.59 25.08
CA MET A 208 11.74 -6.57 24.85
C MET A 208 12.31 -7.98 24.67
N LYS A 209 11.85 -8.97 25.45
CA LYS A 209 12.24 -10.38 25.26
C LYS A 209 11.81 -10.89 23.88
N LEU A 210 10.54 -10.68 23.53
CA LEU A 210 10.00 -11.10 22.24
C LEU A 210 10.75 -10.42 21.07
N ALA A 211 11.06 -9.14 21.18
CA ALA A 211 11.79 -8.40 20.16
C ALA A 211 13.23 -8.93 19.97
N VAL A 212 13.90 -9.33 21.06
CA VAL A 212 15.21 -9.98 21.00
C VAL A 212 15.11 -11.37 20.35
N GLU A 213 14.08 -12.15 20.68
CA GLU A 213 13.84 -13.46 20.06
C GLU A 213 13.57 -13.33 18.56
N ILE A 214 12.71 -12.40 18.14
CA ILE A 214 12.44 -12.12 16.73
C ILE A 214 13.74 -11.76 16.00
N ARG A 215 14.56 -10.86 16.55
CA ARG A 215 15.86 -10.49 15.95
C ARG A 215 16.81 -11.67 15.84
N ARG A 216 16.83 -12.54 16.85
CA ARG A 216 17.65 -13.76 16.85
C ARG A 216 17.22 -14.69 15.71
N ASP A 217 15.92 -14.91 15.58
CA ASP A 217 15.37 -15.82 14.59
C ASP A 217 15.49 -15.25 13.16
N GLU A 218 15.36 -13.93 12.98
CA GLU A 218 15.69 -13.24 11.74
C GLU A 218 17.15 -13.45 11.32
N LYS A 219 18.09 -13.35 12.26
CA LYS A 219 19.51 -13.63 12.00
C LYS A 219 19.75 -15.08 11.64
N PHE A 220 19.04 -16.00 12.27
CA PHE A 220 19.12 -17.41 11.94
C PHE A 220 18.61 -17.69 10.52
N LEU A 221 17.44 -17.16 10.16
CA LEU A 221 16.88 -17.25 8.81
C LEU A 221 17.80 -16.62 7.76
N GLN A 222 18.43 -15.48 8.07
CA GLN A 222 19.41 -14.85 7.18
C GLN A 222 20.59 -15.80 6.90
N LEU A 223 21.16 -16.42 7.94
CA LEU A 223 22.26 -17.38 7.80
C LEU A 223 21.83 -18.62 7.00
N GLU A 224 20.60 -19.11 7.18
CA GLU A 224 20.09 -20.23 6.38
C GLU A 224 19.93 -19.87 4.90
N ARG A 225 19.45 -18.67 4.59
CA ARG A 225 19.37 -18.14 3.22
C ARG A 225 20.76 -18.06 2.58
N GLU A 226 21.75 -17.54 3.29
CA GLU A 226 23.14 -17.47 2.83
C GLU A 226 23.72 -18.88 2.59
N LYS A 227 23.48 -19.82 3.50
CA LYS A 227 23.88 -21.23 3.33
C LYS A 227 23.21 -21.90 2.13
N LEU A 228 21.95 -21.57 1.86
CA LEU A 228 21.23 -22.10 0.70
C LEU A 228 21.79 -21.51 -0.60
N ALA A 229 21.98 -20.19 -0.66
CA ALA A 229 22.58 -19.52 -1.81
C ALA A 229 23.97 -20.09 -2.13
N PHE A 230 24.81 -20.30 -1.11
CA PHE A 230 26.12 -20.94 -1.28
C PHE A 230 26.01 -22.38 -1.82
N ARG A 231 25.05 -23.16 -1.33
CA ARG A 231 24.79 -24.53 -1.83
C ARG A 231 24.35 -24.52 -3.30
N MET A 232 23.48 -23.59 -3.69
CA MET A 232 23.04 -23.42 -5.08
C MET A 232 24.19 -23.02 -5.99
N GLN A 233 25.03 -22.07 -5.56
CA GLN A 233 26.22 -21.66 -6.32
C GLN A 233 27.19 -22.83 -6.53
N ARG A 234 27.48 -23.61 -5.48
CA ARG A 234 28.32 -24.81 -5.60
C ARG A 234 27.73 -25.86 -6.54
N TRP A 235 26.41 -26.03 -6.52
CA TRP A 235 25.72 -26.94 -7.43
C TRP A 235 25.83 -26.48 -8.88
N ALA A 236 25.62 -25.18 -9.14
CA ALA A 236 25.77 -24.59 -10.47
C ALA A 236 27.20 -24.79 -11.02
N GLN A 237 28.23 -24.52 -10.20
CA GLN A 237 29.63 -24.74 -10.58
C GLN A 237 29.92 -26.21 -10.93
N ARG A 238 29.38 -27.16 -10.16
CA ARG A 238 29.53 -28.60 -10.47
C ARG A 238 28.87 -28.97 -11.79
N LEU A 239 27.69 -28.41 -12.06
CA LEU A 239 26.97 -28.64 -13.31
C LEU A 239 27.79 -28.11 -14.51
N GLU A 240 28.35 -26.91 -14.39
CA GLU A 240 29.21 -26.28 -15.40
C GLU A 240 30.47 -27.11 -15.68
N LEU A 241 31.18 -27.54 -14.63
CA LEU A 241 32.35 -28.41 -14.78
C LEU A 241 32.00 -29.75 -15.43
N ALA A 242 30.87 -30.35 -15.07
CA ALA A 242 30.39 -31.58 -15.70
C ALA A 242 30.03 -31.38 -17.18
N GLN A 243 29.49 -30.21 -17.55
CA GLN A 243 29.24 -29.85 -18.94
C GLN A 243 30.55 -29.70 -19.73
N ILE A 244 31.55 -29.00 -19.19
CA ILE A 244 32.87 -28.84 -19.81
C ILE A 244 33.53 -30.20 -20.05
N GLN A 245 33.49 -31.09 -19.05
CA GLN A 245 34.04 -32.44 -19.17
C GLN A 245 33.32 -33.25 -20.26
N ARG A 246 31.98 -33.18 -20.30
CA ARG A 246 31.19 -33.86 -21.34
C ARG A 246 31.50 -33.34 -22.74
N SER A 247 31.76 -32.04 -22.91
CA SER A 247 32.16 -31.48 -24.21
C SER A 247 33.61 -31.80 -24.60
N ALA A 248 34.50 -32.03 -23.64
CA ALA A 248 35.91 -32.37 -23.90
C ALA A 248 36.13 -33.87 -24.18
N SER A 249 35.30 -34.76 -23.60
CA SER A 249 35.36 -36.20 -23.85
C SER A 249 35.31 -36.63 -25.32
N PRO A 250 34.43 -36.10 -26.19
CA PRO A 250 34.42 -36.47 -27.61
C PRO A 250 35.71 -36.07 -28.33
N GLN A 251 36.25 -34.87 -28.06
CA GLN A 251 37.52 -34.42 -28.66
C GLN A 251 38.71 -35.28 -28.22
N ASN A 252 38.72 -35.74 -26.97
CA ASN A 252 39.78 -36.62 -26.47
C ASN A 252 39.67 -38.04 -27.05
N ASN A 253 38.44 -38.53 -27.29
CA ASN A 253 38.25 -39.81 -27.96
C ASN A 253 38.66 -39.74 -29.44
N GLU A 254 38.31 -38.66 -30.15
CA GLU A 254 38.75 -38.42 -31.53
C GLU A 254 40.27 -38.38 -31.66
N ARG A 255 40.96 -37.63 -30.78
CA ARG A 255 42.44 -37.60 -30.76
C ARG A 255 43.07 -38.95 -30.44
N ALA A 256 42.49 -39.70 -29.50
CA ALA A 256 43.00 -41.03 -29.15
C ALA A 256 42.83 -42.05 -30.29
N ASP A 257 41.73 -41.94 -31.05
CA ASP A 257 41.52 -42.77 -32.25
C ASP A 257 42.45 -42.34 -33.40
N GLU A 258 42.69 -41.04 -33.60
CA GLU A 258 43.72 -40.53 -34.53
C GLU A 258 45.11 -41.09 -34.19
N ASP A 259 45.54 -41.00 -32.93
CA ASP A 259 46.85 -41.53 -32.50
C ASP A 259 46.96 -43.05 -32.69
N ARG A 260 45.88 -43.80 -32.44
CA ARG A 260 45.85 -45.25 -32.70
C ARG A 260 45.95 -45.57 -34.19
N THR A 261 45.26 -44.82 -35.04
CA THR A 261 45.36 -45.01 -36.50
C THR A 261 46.75 -44.65 -37.01
N ALA A 262 47.37 -43.58 -36.50
CA ALA A 262 48.74 -43.19 -36.84
C ALA A 262 49.77 -44.24 -36.40
N ALA A 263 49.65 -44.77 -35.18
CA ALA A 263 50.53 -45.83 -34.67
C ALA A 263 50.38 -47.13 -35.48
N SER A 264 49.16 -47.51 -35.87
CA SER A 264 48.93 -48.65 -36.74
C SER A 264 49.50 -48.46 -38.14
N ALA A 265 49.48 -47.24 -38.68
CA ALA A 265 50.06 -46.93 -39.98
C ALA A 265 51.59 -46.99 -39.97
N ALA A 266 52.24 -46.60 -38.88
CA ALA A 266 53.70 -46.65 -38.73
C ALA A 266 54.26 -48.07 -38.55
N ALA A 267 53.42 -49.04 -38.20
CA ALA A 267 53.82 -50.44 -37.98
C ALA A 267 53.75 -51.33 -39.23
N ASN A 268 53.17 -50.83 -40.33
CA ASN A 268 53.09 -51.51 -41.63
C ASN A 268 54.12 -50.94 -42.61
#